data_AF-A0A6L3SRX9-F1
#
_entry.id   AF-A0A6L3SRX9-F1
#
_cell.length_a   1.000
_cell.length_b   1.000
_cell.length_c   1.000
_cell.angle_alpha   90.00
_cell.angle_beta   90.00
_cell.angle_gamma   90.00
#
_symmetry.space_group_name_H-M   'P 1'
#
loop_
_entity.id
_entity.type
_entity.pdbx_description
1 polymer ?
#
loop_
_entity_poly.entity_id
_entity_poly.type
_entity_poly.pdbx_seq_one_letter_code
_entity_poly.pdbx_strand_id
1 'polypeptide(L)'
;MAEAHVQDDQRQALQDELSACLARAASIAAELIGGPETSSPEPDAEWPKFADDPDLITPDYAAKRAGVDASTIRKWCQAYGIGKMYGCRRWRVSVKRLQAYLAR
;
A
#
# COMPACT_ATOMS: atom_id res chain seq x y z
N MET A 1 -1.41 38.25 -41.31
CA MET A 1 -0.60 37.47 -40.34
C MET A 1 -1.03 37.81 -38.90
N ALA A 2 -2.30 37.59 -38.54
CA ALA A 2 -2.83 37.96 -37.20
C ALA A 2 -3.74 36.90 -36.55
N GLU A 3 -4.07 35.81 -37.25
CA GLU A 3 -4.99 34.78 -36.71
C GLU A 3 -4.27 33.71 -35.85
N ALA A 4 -2.95 33.56 -35.97
CA ALA A 4 -2.21 32.52 -35.27
C ALA A 4 -2.07 32.76 -33.74
N HIS A 5 -2.13 34.01 -33.28
CA HIS A 5 -1.89 34.35 -31.87
C HIS A 5 -3.14 34.13 -31.00
N VAL A 6 -4.33 34.33 -31.58
CA VAL A 6 -5.62 34.11 -30.90
C VAL A 6 -5.82 32.63 -30.60
N GLN A 7 -5.37 31.76 -31.49
CA GLN A 7 -5.46 30.31 -31.29
C GLN A 7 -4.50 29.81 -30.21
N ASP A 8 -3.38 30.49 -30.00
CA ASP A 8 -2.41 30.16 -28.95
C ASP A 8 -2.94 30.58 -27.57
N ASP A 9 -3.56 31.75 -27.48
CA ASP A 9 -4.18 32.26 -26.24
C ASP A 9 -5.32 31.36 -25.73
N GLN A 10 -6.16 30.86 -26.65
CA GLN A 10 -7.23 29.91 -26.29
C GLN A 10 -6.68 28.55 -25.81
N ARG A 11 -5.55 28.10 -26.37
CA ARG A 11 -4.91 26.86 -25.91
C ARG A 11 -4.23 27.06 -24.55
N GLN A 12 -3.64 28.23 -24.33
CA GLN A 12 -3.03 28.61 -23.07
C GLN A 12 -4.08 28.64 -21.94
N ALA A 13 -5.25 29.23 -22.19
CA ALA A 13 -6.36 29.26 -21.23
C ALA A 13 -6.87 27.86 -20.89
N LEU A 14 -7.07 27.00 -21.89
CA LEU A 14 -7.49 25.61 -21.68
C LEU A 14 -6.43 24.79 -20.90
N GLN A 15 -5.15 25.07 -21.13
CA GLN A 15 -4.05 24.43 -20.38
C GLN A 15 -4.00 24.90 -18.92
N ASP A 16 -4.26 26.18 -18.66
CA ASP A 16 -4.31 26.73 -17.30
C ASP A 16 -5.48 26.13 -16.51
N GLU A 17 -6.66 26.02 -17.13
CA GLU A 17 -7.82 25.37 -16.52
C GLU A 17 -7.58 23.87 -16.25
N LEU A 18 -6.95 23.14 -17.19
CA LEU A 18 -6.59 21.74 -17.01
C LEU A 18 -5.55 21.58 -15.88
N SER A 19 -4.58 22.47 -15.81
CA SER A 19 -3.53 22.50 -14.77
C SER A 19 -4.12 22.78 -13.39
N ALA A 20 -5.02 23.77 -13.28
CA ALA A 20 -5.74 24.08 -12.05
C ALA A 20 -6.63 22.91 -11.60
N CYS A 21 -7.26 22.22 -12.55
CA CYS A 21 -8.09 21.04 -12.27
C CYS A 21 -7.24 19.84 -11.80
N LEU A 22 -6.09 19.60 -12.44
CA LEU A 22 -5.12 18.58 -12.04
C LEU A 22 -4.49 18.88 -10.67
N ALA A 23 -4.15 20.14 -10.38
CA ALA A 23 -3.62 20.55 -9.09
C ALA A 23 -4.64 20.31 -7.96
N ARG A 24 -5.93 20.62 -8.21
CA ARG A 24 -7.02 20.32 -7.27
C ARG A 24 -7.22 18.81 -7.09
N ALA A 25 -7.14 18.04 -8.17
CA ALA A 25 -7.19 16.57 -8.10
C ALA A 25 -6.00 15.97 -7.32
N ALA A 26 -4.80 16.56 -7.46
CA ALA A 26 -3.62 16.17 -6.71
C ALA A 26 -3.75 16.47 -5.20
N SER A 27 -4.33 17.62 -4.82
CA SER A 27 -4.62 17.91 -3.42
C SER A 27 -5.64 16.94 -2.81
N ILE A 28 -6.68 16.57 -3.55
CA ILE A 28 -7.67 15.58 -3.10
C ILE A 28 -7.04 14.18 -2.99
N ALA A 29 -6.14 13.83 -3.91
CA ALA A 29 -5.38 12.58 -3.82
C ALA A 29 -4.44 12.55 -2.60
N ALA A 30 -3.86 13.69 -2.21
CA ALA A 30 -3.04 13.80 -1.00
C ALA A 30 -3.86 13.68 0.31
N GLU A 31 -5.13 14.07 0.31
CA GLU A 31 -6.02 13.91 1.48
C GLU A 31 -6.61 12.49 1.61
N LEU A 32 -6.92 11.82 0.49
CA LEU A 32 -7.43 10.44 0.50
C LEU A 32 -6.32 9.39 0.68
N ILE A 33 -5.08 9.75 0.34
CA ILE A 33 -3.89 8.94 0.58
C ILE A 33 -3.09 9.67 1.66
N GLY A 34 -3.52 9.51 2.91
CA GLY A 34 -2.70 9.89 4.04
C GLY A 34 -1.30 9.29 3.89
N GLY A 35 -0.34 10.13 3.50
CA GLY A 35 1.10 9.95 3.53
C GLY A 35 1.68 8.74 2.76
N PRO A 36 2.65 8.94 1.84
CA PRO A 36 3.71 7.96 1.70
C PRO A 36 4.57 8.04 2.97
N GLU A 37 4.03 7.57 4.09
CA GLU A 37 4.92 7.01 5.09
C GLU A 37 5.52 5.79 4.39
N THR A 38 6.73 6.03 3.90
CA THR A 38 7.82 5.08 3.89
C THR A 38 7.95 4.47 5.28
N SER A 39 6.95 3.72 5.74
CA SER A 39 7.14 2.68 6.73
C SER A 39 7.88 1.58 5.98
N SER A 40 9.17 1.83 5.74
CA SER A 40 10.17 0.82 6.07
C SER A 40 9.64 0.14 7.33
N PRO A 41 9.27 -1.15 7.28
CA PRO A 41 8.56 -1.77 8.38
C PRO A 41 9.48 -1.65 9.59
N GLU A 42 9.18 -0.70 10.47
CA GLU A 42 9.87 -0.61 11.74
C GLU A 42 9.73 -2.00 12.36
N PRO A 43 10.85 -2.66 12.71
CA PRO A 43 10.82 -4.01 13.28
C PRO A 43 9.97 -4.05 14.57
N ASP A 44 9.71 -2.87 15.15
CA ASP A 44 8.89 -2.58 16.32
C ASP A 44 7.45 -2.12 16.02
N ALA A 45 6.95 -2.25 14.78
CA ALA A 45 5.52 -2.06 14.52
C ALA A 45 4.73 -3.05 15.38
N GLU A 46 4.15 -2.54 16.48
CA GLU A 46 3.37 -3.27 17.46
C GLU A 46 2.39 -4.17 16.71
N TRP A 47 2.53 -5.48 16.90
CA TRP A 47 1.55 -6.42 16.39
C TRP A 47 0.17 -5.98 16.84
N PRO A 48 -0.80 -5.80 15.92
CA PRO A 48 -2.14 -5.36 16.30
C PRO A 48 -2.65 -6.23 17.43
N LYS A 49 -3.13 -5.62 18.52
CA LYS A 49 -3.61 -6.37 19.70
C LYS A 49 -4.79 -7.26 19.36
N PHE A 50 -5.50 -6.98 18.27
CA PHE A 50 -6.68 -7.70 17.81
C PHE A 50 -6.37 -8.56 16.58
N ALA A 51 -6.87 -9.80 16.58
CA ALA A 51 -6.67 -10.78 15.50
C ALA A 51 -7.57 -10.55 14.27
N ASP A 52 -8.38 -9.51 14.30
CA ASP A 52 -9.35 -9.09 13.25
C ASP A 52 -8.86 -7.83 12.50
N ASP A 53 -7.62 -7.42 12.74
CA ASP A 53 -7.03 -6.31 12.03
C ASP A 53 -6.97 -6.60 10.51
N PRO A 54 -7.35 -5.65 9.63
CA PRO A 54 -7.34 -5.86 8.18
C PRO A 54 -5.95 -6.22 7.63
N ASP A 55 -4.89 -5.92 8.37
CA ASP A 55 -3.52 -6.29 8.03
C ASP A 55 -3.14 -7.73 8.44
N LEU A 56 -3.96 -8.43 9.23
CA LEU A 56 -3.71 -9.79 9.71
C LEU A 56 -4.51 -10.83 8.93
N ILE A 57 -3.82 -11.59 8.09
CA ILE A 57 -4.44 -12.65 7.29
C ILE A 57 -4.08 -14.04 7.80
N THR A 58 -4.88 -15.03 7.39
CA THR A 58 -4.59 -16.44 7.67
C THR A 58 -3.40 -16.91 6.83
N PRO A 59 -2.63 -17.91 7.32
CA PRO A 59 -1.52 -18.46 6.55
C PRO A 59 -1.95 -19.05 5.20
N ASP A 60 -3.19 -19.55 5.09
CA ASP A 60 -3.76 -20.04 3.82
C ASP A 60 -3.97 -18.92 2.80
N TYR A 61 -4.49 -17.78 3.25
CA TYR A 61 -4.67 -16.61 2.39
C TYR A 61 -3.31 -15.98 2.02
N ALA A 62 -2.36 -15.96 2.96
CA ALA A 62 -0.99 -15.51 2.71
C ALA A 62 -0.28 -16.37 1.67
N ALA A 63 -0.45 -17.69 1.78
CA ALA A 63 0.07 -18.68 0.84
C ALA A 63 -0.45 -18.43 -0.58
N LYS A 64 -1.77 -18.24 -0.73
CA LYS A 64 -2.39 -17.90 -2.02
C LYS A 64 -1.85 -16.59 -2.61
N ARG A 65 -1.69 -15.56 -1.79
CA ARG A 65 -1.21 -14.24 -2.23
C ARG A 65 0.27 -14.26 -2.64
N ALA A 66 1.07 -15.06 -1.95
CA ALA A 66 2.50 -15.23 -2.23
C ALA A 66 2.78 -16.32 -3.29
N GLY A 67 1.77 -17.09 -3.69
CA GLY A 67 1.94 -18.22 -4.61
C GLY A 67 2.77 -19.38 -4.05
N VAL A 68 2.83 -19.50 -2.72
CA VAL A 68 3.61 -20.55 -2.02
C VAL A 68 2.73 -21.43 -1.16
N ASP A 69 3.27 -22.55 -0.70
CA ASP A 69 2.55 -23.46 0.18
C ASP A 69 2.33 -22.89 1.60
N ALA A 70 1.21 -23.22 2.25
CA ALA A 70 0.94 -22.80 3.63
C ALA A 70 2.00 -23.30 4.62
N SER A 71 2.63 -24.43 4.32
CA SER A 71 3.76 -24.97 5.09
C SER A 71 4.99 -24.07 4.99
N THR A 72 5.23 -23.47 3.82
CA THR A 72 6.31 -22.50 3.59
C THR A 72 6.05 -21.21 4.34
N ILE A 73 4.81 -20.70 4.31
CA ILE A 73 4.43 -19.52 5.11
C ILE A 73 4.68 -19.76 6.60
N ARG A 74 4.32 -20.94 7.15
CA ARG A 74 4.59 -21.27 8.56
C ARG A 74 6.08 -21.24 8.89
N LYS A 75 6.93 -21.78 8.00
CA LYS A 75 8.39 -21.71 8.16
C LYS A 75 8.88 -20.27 8.14
N TRP A 76 8.36 -19.45 7.23
CA TRP A 76 8.71 -18.03 7.17
C TRP A 76 8.27 -17.27 8.42
N CYS A 77 7.09 -17.57 8.98
CA CYS A 77 6.64 -16.98 10.24
C CYS A 77 7.62 -17.29 11.39
N GLN A 78 8.13 -18.51 11.47
CA GLN A 78 9.10 -18.92 12.50
C GLN A 78 10.50 -18.35 12.26
N ALA A 79 10.97 -18.32 11.01
CA ALA A 79 12.34 -17.90 10.68
C ALA A 79 12.51 -16.39 10.61
N TYR A 80 11.51 -15.67 10.10
CA TYR A 80 11.59 -14.24 9.80
C TYR A 80 10.64 -13.37 10.65
N GLY A 81 9.82 -13.97 11.51
CA GLY A 81 8.90 -13.20 12.36
C GLY A 81 7.83 -12.43 11.59
N ILE A 82 7.44 -12.91 10.40
CA ILE A 82 6.37 -12.32 9.57
C ILE A 82 4.96 -12.70 10.05
N GLY A 83 4.87 -13.61 11.02
CA GLY A 83 3.61 -14.08 11.60
C GLY A 83 3.70 -14.22 13.11
N LYS A 84 2.59 -13.97 13.79
CA LYS A 84 2.45 -14.15 15.23
C LYS A 84 1.33 -15.15 15.51
N MET A 85 1.54 -15.96 16.54
CA MET A 85 0.51 -16.85 17.04
C MET A 85 -0.38 -16.07 18.01
N TYR A 86 -1.65 -15.92 17.67
CA TYR A 86 -2.67 -15.32 18.53
C TYR A 86 -3.41 -16.43 19.27
N GLY A 87 -3.30 -16.43 20.60
CA GLY A 87 -3.82 -17.50 21.46
C GLY A 87 -3.10 -18.85 21.25
N CYS A 88 -3.76 -19.95 21.59
CA CYS A 88 -3.13 -21.27 21.63
C CYS A 88 -2.94 -21.94 20.25
N ARG A 89 -3.69 -21.54 19.21
CA ARG A 89 -3.78 -22.31 17.94
C ARG A 89 -4.02 -21.49 16.66
N ARG A 90 -4.05 -20.15 16.71
CA ARG A 90 -4.33 -19.34 15.50
C ARG A 90 -3.10 -18.57 15.04
N TRP A 91 -2.49 -19.05 13.96
CA TRP A 91 -1.47 -18.29 13.26
C TRP A 91 -2.10 -17.14 12.48
N ARG A 92 -1.50 -15.96 12.59
CA ARG A 92 -1.82 -14.78 11.79
C ARG A 92 -0.54 -14.25 11.17
N VAL A 93 -0.63 -13.84 9.91
CA VAL A 93 0.48 -13.31 9.13
C VAL A 93 0.14 -11.86 8.82
N SER A 94 1.09 -10.95 9.09
CA SER A 94 0.92 -9.56 8.71
C SER A 94 1.15 -9.42 7.20
N VAL A 95 0.17 -8.84 6.49
CA VAL A 95 0.26 -8.57 5.05
C VAL A 95 1.43 -7.66 4.76
N LYS A 96 1.56 -6.55 5.50
CA LYS A 96 2.64 -5.57 5.32
C LYS A 96 4.02 -6.21 5.46
N ARG A 97 4.23 -7.07 6.47
CA ARG A 97 5.51 -7.80 6.66
C ARG A 97 5.75 -8.84 5.56
N LEU A 98 4.71 -9.56 5.13
CA LEU A 98 4.81 -10.52 4.02
C LEU A 98 5.18 -9.81 2.71
N GLN A 99 4.54 -8.68 2.40
CA GLN A 99 4.85 -7.89 1.21
C GLN A 99 6.26 -7.30 1.26
N ALA A 100 6.69 -6.77 2.42
CA ALA A 100 8.05 -6.29 2.59
C ALA A 100 9.10 -7.41 2.40
N TYR A 101 8.78 -8.64 2.81
CA TYR A 101 9.64 -9.80 2.57
C TYR A 101 9.71 -10.18 1.09
N LEU A 102 8.58 -10.10 0.36
CA LEU A 102 8.52 -10.44 -1.07
C LEU A 102 9.10 -9.34 -1.98
N ALA A 103 9.09 -8.08 -1.54
CA ALA A 103 9.63 -6.94 -2.29
C ALA A 103 11.15 -6.77 -2.14
N ARG A 104 11.77 -7.57 -1.27
CA ARG A 104 13.22 -7.62 -1.07
C ARG A 104 13.89 -8.51 -2.12
#